data_AF-A0A9D9XBT4-F1
#
_entry.id   AF-A0A9D9XBT4-F1
#
_cell.length_a   1.000
_cell.length_b   1.000
_cell.length_c   1.000
_cell.angle_alpha   90.00
_cell.angle_beta   90.00
_cell.angle_gamma   90.00
#
_symmetry.space_group_name_H-M   'P 1'
#
loop_
_entity.id
_entity.type
_entity.pdbx_description
1 polymer ?
#
loop_
_entity_poly.entity_id
_entity_poly.type
_entity_poly.pdbx_seq_one_letter_code
_entity_poly.pdbx_strand_id
1 'polypeptide(L)' 'MKLFVVIATLLLFLPGCSKNKNHPIASIPFDFQIDLSLPSYQDLNGVGGWAYVNGGIKGIIVYRQ' A
#
# COMPACT_ATOMS: atom_id res chain seq x y z
N MET A 1 -31.28 39.73 15.44
CA MET A 1 -31.69 38.30 15.54
C MET A 1 -31.57 37.57 14.21
N LYS A 2 -32.13 38.10 13.10
CA LYS A 2 -32.02 37.48 11.76
C LYS A 2 -30.58 37.26 11.27
N LEU A 3 -29.68 38.22 11.51
CA LEU A 3 -28.26 38.14 11.10
C LEU A 3 -27.49 37.01 11.82
N PHE A 4 -27.80 36.78 13.10
CA PHE A 4 -27.14 35.75 13.92
C PHE A 4 -27.49 34.34 13.45
N VAL A 5 -28.73 34.14 13.00
CA VAL A 5 -29.20 32.87 12.43
C VAL A 5 -28.48 32.58 11.11
N VAL A 6 -28.33 33.58 10.23
CA VAL A 6 -27.62 33.42 8.95
C VAL A 6 -26.15 33.03 9.15
N ILE A 7 -25.48 33.64 10.12
CA ILE A 7 -24.08 33.33 10.45
C ILE A 7 -23.95 31.91 11.02
N ALA A 8 -24.87 31.50 11.90
CA ALA A 8 -24.89 30.15 12.46
C ALA A 8 -25.13 29.07 11.39
N THR A 9 -26.02 29.34 10.41
CA THR A 9 -26.25 28.42 9.28
C THR A 9 -25.04 28.33 8.35
N LEU A 10 -24.29 29.42 8.16
CA LEU A 10 -23.09 29.44 7.33
C LEU A 10 -21.93 28.63 7.92
N LEU A 11 -21.75 28.64 9.24
CA LEU A 11 -20.71 27.86 9.92
C LEU A 11 -20.94 26.34 9.87
N LEU A 12 -22.18 25.88 9.69
CA LEU A 12 -22.51 24.46 9.58
C LEU A 12 -22.10 23.81 8.25
N PHE A 13 -21.74 24.62 7.24
CA PHE A 13 -21.25 24.12 5.94
C PHE A 13 -19.73 23.88 5.89
N LEU A 14 -19.02 23.97 7.02
CA LEU A 14 -17.56 23.84 7.08
C LEU A 14 -16.99 22.50 7.60
N PRO A 15 -17.42 21.30 7.16
CA PRO A 15 -16.57 20.12 7.31
C PRO A 15 -16.04 19.65 5.95
N GLY A 16 -14.76 19.93 5.69
CA GLY A 16 -14.00 19.34 4.60
C GLY A 16 -12.97 18.35 5.14
N CYS A 17 -13.23 17.05 5.01
CA CYS A 17 -12.23 16.04 5.31
C CYS A 17 -11.17 16.06 4.20
N SER A 18 -10.01 16.66 4.49
CA SER A 18 -8.86 16.62 3.59
C SER A 18 -8.28 15.21 3.61
N LYS A 19 -8.41 14.47 2.50
CA LYS A 19 -7.73 13.18 2.33
C LYS A 19 -6.23 13.44 2.42
N ASN A 20 -5.60 13.00 3.52
CA ASN A 20 -4.18 13.14 3.73
C ASN A 20 -3.44 12.44 2.58
N LYS A 21 -2.74 13.23 1.75
CA LYS A 21 -1.98 12.71 0.60
C LYS A 21 -0.66 12.06 1.03
N ASN A 22 -0.20 12.34 2.25
CA ASN A 22 0.96 11.68 2.83
C ASN A 22 0.53 10.34 3.43
N HIS A 23 0.33 9.34 2.57
CA HIS A 23 0.35 7.96 3.03
C HIS A 23 1.78 7.63 3.52
N PRO A 24 1.96 7.10 4.74
CA PRO A 24 3.28 6.76 5.27
C PRO A 24 3.96 5.59 4.53
N ILE A 25 3.28 5.04 3.53
CA ILE A 25 3.68 3.86 2.76
C ILE A 25 4.04 4.36 1.36
N ALA A 26 5.34 4.39 1.03
CA ALA A 26 5.81 4.79 -0.29
C ALA A 26 5.36 3.78 -1.35
N SER A 27 4.78 4.25 -2.47
CA SER A 27 4.48 3.37 -3.59
C SER A 27 5.77 3.11 -4.38
N ILE A 28 6.48 2.06 -3.99
CA ILE A 28 7.71 1.63 -4.66
C ILE A 28 7.30 0.66 -5.78
N PRO A 29 7.58 0.94 -7.06
CA PRO A 29 7.38 -0.04 -8.12
C PRO A 29 8.32 -1.22 -7.86
N PHE A 30 7.78 -2.43 -7.91
CA PHE A 30 8.55 -3.66 -7.80
C PHE A 30 8.27 -4.55 -9.01
N ASP A 31 9.25 -4.63 -9.89
CA ASP A 31 9.35 -5.65 -10.94
C ASP A 31 10.73 -6.29 -10.76
N PHE A 32 10.76 -7.61 -10.60
CA PHE A 32 11.99 -8.33 -10.29
C PHE A 32 11.97 -9.69 -10.95
N GLN A 33 13.12 -10.03 -11.54
CA GLN A 33 13.39 -11.33 -12.10
C GLN A 33 14.15 -12.16 -11.06
N ILE A 34 13.65 -13.35 -10.77
CA ILE A 34 14.28 -14.33 -9.88
C ILE A 34 14.90 -15.44 -10.71
N ASP A 35 16.15 -15.77 -10.42
CA ASP A 35 16.86 -16.88 -11.03
C ASP A 35 16.63 -18.16 -10.20
N LEU A 36 15.88 -19.11 -10.76
CA LEU A 36 15.52 -20.37 -10.11
C LEU A 36 16.69 -21.36 -9.99
N SER A 37 17.84 -21.06 -10.60
CA SER A 37 19.07 -21.86 -10.46
C SER A 37 19.81 -21.59 -9.14
N LEU A 38 19.51 -20.47 -8.47
CA LEU A 38 20.13 -20.14 -7.19
C LEU A 38 19.64 -21.08 -6.08
N PRO A 39 20.54 -21.59 -5.21
CA PRO A 39 20.17 -22.44 -4.08
C PRO A 39 19.13 -21.82 -3.14
N SER A 40 19.14 -20.49 -2.99
CA SER A 40 18.19 -19.74 -2.15
C SER A 40 16.73 -19.80 -2.61
N TYR A 41 16.50 -20.21 -3.86
CA TYR A 41 15.17 -20.31 -4.47
C TYR A 41 14.82 -21.75 -4.88
N GLN A 42 15.56 -22.74 -4.37
CA GLN A 42 15.31 -24.15 -4.70
C GLN A 42 13.89 -24.60 -4.38
N ASP A 43 13.30 -24.08 -3.30
CA ASP A 43 11.93 -24.40 -2.91
C ASP A 43 10.91 -24.00 -3.99
N LEU A 44 11.17 -22.95 -4.77
CA LEU A 44 10.32 -22.54 -5.89
C LEU A 44 10.41 -23.48 -7.10
N ASN A 45 11.28 -24.50 -7.11
CA ASN A 45 11.30 -25.49 -8.20
C ASN A 45 10.16 -26.51 -8.12
N GLY A 46 9.64 -26.77 -6.91
CA GLY A 46 8.49 -27.66 -6.69
C GLY A 46 7.15 -26.92 -6.78
N VAL A 47 6.12 -27.60 -7.28
CA VAL A 47 4.73 -27.14 -7.16
C VAL A 47 4.37 -27.08 -5.67
N GLY A 48 3.82 -25.96 -5.21
CA GLY A 48 3.52 -25.72 -3.80
C GLY A 48 4.67 -25.14 -2.97
N GLY A 49 5.83 -24.88 -3.59
CA GLY A 49 6.95 -24.22 -2.93
C GLY A 49 6.82 -22.71 -2.83
N TRP A 50 7.55 -22.11 -1.91
CA TRP A 50 7.55 -20.66 -1.67
C TRP A 50 8.93 -20.15 -1.27
N ALA A 51 9.21 -18.87 -1.51
CA ALA A 51 10.45 -18.22 -1.05
C ALA A 51 10.24 -16.73 -0.76
N TYR A 52 11.10 -16.19 0.10
CA TYR A 52 11.18 -14.76 0.38
C TYR A 52 12.09 -14.05 -0.62
N VAL A 53 11.62 -12.91 -1.12
CA VAL A 53 12.40 -12.03 -1.99
C VAL A 53 12.48 -10.64 -1.37
N ASN A 54 13.65 -10.03 -1.46
CA ASN A 54 13.85 -8.64 -1.06
C ASN A 54 13.24 -7.72 -2.11
N GLY A 55 12.16 -7.04 -1.75
CA GLY A 55 11.43 -6.12 -2.61
C GLY A 55 10.28 -5.44 -1.87
N GLY A 56 9.75 -4.37 -2.44
CA GLY A 56 8.68 -3.60 -1.81
C GLY A 56 9.11 -2.98 -0.48
N ILE A 57 8.16 -2.83 0.45
CA ILE A 57 8.34 -2.07 1.70
C ILE A 57 8.63 -3.01 2.89
N LYS A 58 8.19 -4.27 2.80
CA LYS A 58 8.30 -5.27 3.88
C LYS A 58 8.75 -6.65 3.38
N GLY A 59 9.35 -6.72 2.20
CA GLY A 59 9.66 -7.97 1.52
C GLY A 59 8.46 -8.54 0.76
N ILE A 60 8.71 -9.57 -0.05
CA ILE A 60 7.72 -10.22 -0.90
C ILE A 60 7.81 -11.73 -0.72
N ILE A 61 6.66 -12.39 -0.69
CA ILE A 61 6.56 -13.86 -0.71
C ILE A 61 6.17 -14.26 -2.13
N VAL A 62 6.97 -15.13 -2.74
CA VAL A 62 6.66 -15.74 -4.03
C VAL A 62 6.21 -17.17 -3.76
N TYR A 63 5.07 -17.56 -4.34
CA TYR A 63 4.52 -18.90 -4.24
C TYR A 63 4.35 -19.48 -5.64
N ARG A 64 4.73 -20.75 -5.82
CA ARG A 64 4.55 -21.47 -7.07
C ARG A 64 3.33 -22.38 -6.98
N GLN A 65 2.31 -22.04 -7.77
CA GLN A 65 1.11 -22.87 -7.98
C GLN A 65 1.35 -23.98 -8.99
#